data_AF-A0AAD3ZA46-F1
#
_entry.id   AF-A0AAD3ZA46-F1
#
_cell.length_a   1.000
_cell.length_b   1.000
_cell.length_c   1.000
_cell.angle_alpha   90.00
_cell.angle_beta   90.00
_cell.angle_gamma   90.00
#
_symmetry.space_group_name_H-M   'P 1'
#
loop_
_entity.id
_entity.type
_entity.pdbx_description
1 polymer ?
#
loop_
_entity_poly.entity_id
_entity_poly.type
_entity_poly.pdbx_seq_one_letter_code
_entity_poly.pdbx_strand_id
1 'polypeptide(L)'
;MVGVSNLDRRETSSVEVLKVSSRSNPNAVAGALAGVIRERGYAEIQGIGAGAVNQAIKAVAIARGFVAPAGIDLVCVPAFTDILIDGQERTAIKLIVGPRG
;
A
#
# COMPACT_ATOMS: atom_id res chain seq x y z
N MET A 1 -1.06 7.34 43.15
CA MET A 1 -1.10 6.47 41.95
C MET A 1 -2.00 7.15 40.91
N VAL A 2 -1.40 7.96 40.02
CA VAL A 2 -2.03 8.41 38.77
C VAL A 2 -0.91 8.41 37.74
N GLY A 3 -0.73 7.29 37.06
CA GLY A 3 0.21 7.14 35.97
C GLY A 3 -0.55 7.14 34.67
N VAL A 4 -0.74 8.32 34.06
CA VAL A 4 -1.05 8.44 32.64
C VAL A 4 -0.43 9.74 32.12
N SER A 5 0.83 9.68 31.72
CA SER A 5 1.41 10.63 30.78
C SER A 5 2.63 9.97 30.15
N ASN A 6 2.75 10.10 28.82
CA ASN A 6 3.80 9.57 27.95
C ASN A 6 3.51 8.21 27.29
N LEU A 7 2.50 8.17 26.43
CA LEU A 7 2.65 7.45 25.16
C LEU A 7 1.78 8.08 24.06
N ASP A 8 2.03 9.37 23.80
CA ASP A 8 1.61 9.98 22.54
C ASP A 8 2.84 10.74 22.00
N ARG A 9 3.59 10.07 21.11
CA ARG A 9 4.64 10.59 20.19
C ARG A 9 5.46 9.45 19.60
N ARG A 10 4.84 8.70 18.70
CA ARG A 10 5.46 8.45 17.39
C ARG A 10 4.38 8.72 16.36
N GLU A 11 4.43 9.93 15.81
CA GLU A 11 3.87 10.25 14.51
C GLU A 11 4.60 9.34 13.51
N THR A 12 4.15 8.09 13.42
CA THR A 12 4.65 7.12 12.45
C THR A 12 4.37 7.77 11.11
N SER A 13 5.41 8.14 10.36
CA SER A 13 5.28 8.71 9.01
C SER A 13 4.13 8.00 8.31
N SER A 14 3.02 8.70 8.06
CA SER A 14 1.79 8.08 7.58
C SER A 14 2.13 7.30 6.31
N VAL A 15 2.07 5.96 6.39
CA VAL A 15 2.30 5.10 5.24
C VAL A 15 1.32 5.54 4.16
N GLU A 16 1.82 5.81 2.95
CA GLU A 16 0.96 6.25 1.85
C GLU A 16 0.08 5.07 1.40
N VAL A 17 -1.23 5.22 1.52
CA VAL A 17 -2.21 4.17 1.20
C VAL A 17 -2.86 4.41 -0.15
N LEU A 18 -2.54 3.58 -1.13
CA LEU A 18 -3.17 3.55 -2.45
C LEU A 18 -4.40 2.64 -2.43
N LYS A 19 -5.60 3.22 -2.44
CA LYS A 19 -6.86 2.47 -2.53
C LYS A 19 -7.17 2.08 -3.97
N VAL A 20 -7.41 0.81 -4.21
CA VAL A 20 -7.64 0.22 -5.54
C VAL A 20 -9.04 -0.39 -5.61
N SER A 21 -9.69 -0.19 -6.74
CA SER A 21 -10.99 -0.78 -7.08
C SER A 21 -10.86 -1.70 -8.29
N SER A 22 -11.90 -2.46 -8.61
CA SER A 22 -11.96 -3.26 -9.84
C SER A 22 -11.85 -2.44 -11.13
N ARG A 23 -12.18 -1.15 -11.08
CA ARG A 23 -12.11 -0.22 -12.23
C ARG A 23 -10.81 0.58 -12.30
N SER A 24 -9.92 0.44 -11.32
CA SER A 24 -8.65 1.15 -11.31
C SER A 24 -7.78 0.71 -12.50
N ASN A 25 -7.13 1.68 -13.15
CA ASN A 25 -6.16 1.40 -14.22
C ASN A 25 -4.82 0.98 -13.59
N PRO A 26 -4.32 -0.25 -13.83
CA PRO A 26 -3.08 -0.73 -13.22
C PRO A 26 -1.86 0.14 -13.54
N ASN A 27 -1.78 0.73 -14.73
CA ASN A 27 -0.65 1.60 -15.10
C ASN A 27 -0.63 2.89 -14.27
N ALA A 28 -1.80 3.49 -14.03
CA ALA A 28 -1.91 4.69 -13.22
C ALA A 28 -1.52 4.41 -11.75
N VAL A 29 -2.01 3.29 -11.19
CA VAL A 29 -1.64 2.85 -9.84
C VAL A 29 -0.15 2.54 -9.76
N ALA A 30 0.43 1.90 -10.78
CA ALA A 30 1.86 1.60 -10.84
C ALA A 30 2.72 2.88 -10.88
N GLY A 31 2.29 3.90 -11.63
CA GLY A 31 2.96 5.20 -11.66
C GLY A 31 2.96 5.88 -10.30
N ALA A 32 1.79 5.93 -9.63
CA ALA A 32 1.67 6.46 -8.28
C ALA A 32 2.56 5.69 -7.28
N LEU A 33 2.48 4.35 -7.30
CA LEU A 33 3.32 3.48 -6.47
C LEU A 33 4.81 3.74 -6.70
N ALA A 34 5.27 3.80 -7.95
CA ALA A 34 6.67 4.04 -8.26
C ALA A 34 7.14 5.44 -7.82
N GLY A 35 6.26 6.45 -7.81
CA GLY A 35 6.53 7.75 -7.22
C GLY A 35 6.75 7.65 -5.70
N VAL A 36 5.78 7.06 -5.01
CA VAL A 36 5.83 6.85 -3.54
C VAL A 36 7.08 6.07 -3.12
N ILE A 37 7.43 5.00 -3.84
CA ILE A 37 8.62 4.19 -3.54
C ILE A 37 9.91 5.02 -3.65
N ARG A 38 10.02 5.90 -4.64
CA ARG A 38 11.21 6.76 -4.80
C ARG A 38 11.32 7.82 -3.70
N GLU A 39 10.18 8.34 -3.25
CA GLU A 39 10.13 9.41 -2.26
C GLU A 39 10.22 8.91 -0.81
N ARG A 40 9.55 7.79 -0.51
CA ARG A 40 9.31 7.32 0.87
C ARG A 40 9.85 5.92 1.14
N GLY A 41 10.27 5.19 0.10
CA GLY A 41 10.76 3.82 0.21
C GLY A 41 9.68 2.76 0.44
N TYR A 42 8.50 3.11 0.93
CA TYR A 42 7.43 2.15 1.21
C TYR A 42 6.05 2.70 0.88
N ALA A 43 5.14 1.80 0.50
CA ALA A 43 3.74 2.10 0.21
C ALA A 43 2.83 0.96 0.66
N GLU A 44 1.56 1.27 0.92
CA GLU A 44 0.52 0.27 1.10
C GLU A 44 -0.50 0.36 -0.04
N ILE A 45 -0.93 -0.77 -0.57
CA ILE A 45 -2.02 -0.84 -1.54
C ILE A 45 -3.16 -1.64 -0.95
N GLN A 46 -4.35 -1.05 -0.87
CA GLN A 46 -5.53 -1.71 -0.31
C GLN A 46 -6.59 -1.95 -1.37
N GLY A 47 -7.22 -3.13 -1.36
CA GLY A 47 -8.32 -3.46 -2.25
C GLY A 47 -9.30 -4.47 -1.64
N ILE A 48 -10.60 -4.28 -1.93
CA ILE A 48 -11.66 -5.22 -1.55
C ILE A 48 -12.16 -5.97 -2.79
N GLY A 49 -12.26 -7.29 -2.65
CA GLY A 49 -12.76 -8.17 -3.70
C GLY A 49 -11.74 -8.50 -4.78
N ALA A 50 -11.98 -9.62 -5.47
CA ALA A 50 -11.03 -10.20 -6.44
C ALA A 50 -10.59 -9.22 -7.54
N GLY A 51 -11.53 -8.41 -8.04
CA GLY A 51 -11.23 -7.42 -9.09
C GLY A 51 -10.22 -6.37 -8.65
N ALA A 52 -10.40 -5.78 -7.47
CA ALA A 52 -9.48 -4.77 -6.93
C ALA A 52 -8.10 -5.36 -6.64
N VAL A 53 -8.06 -6.55 -6.03
CA VAL A 53 -6.81 -7.26 -5.72
C VAL A 53 -6.03 -7.60 -6.99
N ASN A 54 -6.72 -8.05 -8.05
CA ASN A 54 -6.08 -8.30 -9.35
C ASN A 54 -5.47 -7.02 -9.95
N GLN A 55 -6.16 -5.88 -9.87
CA GLN A 55 -5.59 -4.61 -10.36
C GLN A 55 -4.40 -4.15 -9.51
N ALA A 56 -4.46 -4.34 -8.19
CA ALA A 56 -3.35 -4.02 -7.29
C ALA A 56 -2.10 -4.85 -7.60
N ILE A 57 -2.25 -6.17 -7.80
CA ILE A 57 -1.15 -7.06 -8.14
C ILE A 57 -0.56 -6.73 -9.52
N LYS A 58 -1.39 -6.44 -10.52
CA LYS A 58 -0.90 -5.96 -11.83
C LYS A 58 -0.11 -4.67 -11.69
N ALA A 59 -0.58 -3.73 -10.87
CA ALA A 59 0.11 -2.47 -10.63
C ALA A 59 1.48 -2.68 -9.96
N VAL A 60 1.59 -3.58 -8.98
CA VAL A 60 2.88 -3.98 -8.38
C VAL A 60 3.82 -4.54 -9.44
N ALA A 61 3.34 -5.45 -10.29
CA ALA A 61 4.15 -6.05 -11.35
C ALA A 61 4.66 -5.01 -12.36
N ILE A 62 3.83 -4.04 -12.76
CA ILE A 62 4.22 -2.94 -13.65
C ILE A 62 5.22 -2.00 -12.96
N ALA A 63 4.96 -1.64 -11.69
CA ALA A 63 5.83 -0.74 -10.93
C ALA A 63 7.24 -1.30 -10.73
N ARG A 64 7.39 -2.63 -10.60
CA ARG A 64 8.71 -3.30 -10.62
C ARG A 64 9.51 -2.91 -11.86
N GLY A 65 8.90 -2.91 -13.04
CA GLY A 65 9.54 -2.46 -14.28
C GLY A 65 9.89 -0.96 -14.25
N PHE A 66 9.06 -0.12 -13.64
CA PHE A 66 9.32 1.32 -13.54
C PHE A 66 10.49 1.66 -12.61
N VAL A 67 10.68 0.90 -11.52
CA VAL A 67 11.74 1.20 -10.54
C VAL A 67 13.04 0.44 -10.80
N ALA A 68 13.02 -0.62 -11.62
CA ALA A 68 14.21 -1.41 -11.95
C ALA A 68 15.38 -0.58 -12.52
N PRO A 69 15.19 0.43 -13.40
CA PRO A 69 16.29 1.27 -13.88
C PRO A 69 16.99 2.08 -12.77
N ALA A 70 16.33 2.30 -11.63
CA ALA A 70 16.92 2.93 -10.45
C ALA A 70 17.61 1.94 -9.50
N GLY A 71 17.76 0.67 -9.91
CA GLY A 71 18.38 -0.38 -9.09
C GLY A 71 17.50 -0.90 -7.95
N ILE A 72 16.20 -0.58 -7.95
CA ILE A 72 15.27 -1.01 -6.91
C ILE A 72 14.59 -2.31 -7.34
N ASP A 73 14.83 -3.40 -6.61
CA ASP A 73 14.00 -4.61 -6.72
C ASP A 73 12.84 -4.52 -5.73
N LEU A 74 11.61 -4.44 -6.24
CA LEU A 74 10.42 -4.32 -5.41
C LEU A 74 9.91 -5.69 -4.96
N VAL A 75 9.52 -5.79 -3.69
CA VAL A 75 8.76 -6.92 -3.11
C VAL A 75 7.40 -6.44 -2.60
N CYS A 76 6.44 -7.36 -2.49
CA CYS A 76 5.18 -7.12 -1.82
C CYS A 76 4.86 -8.22 -0.81
N VAL A 77 4.34 -7.82 0.36
CA VAL A 77 3.90 -8.71 1.42
C VAL A 77 2.39 -8.54 1.59
N PRO A 78 1.57 -9.54 1.22
CA PRO A 78 0.13 -9.47 1.41
C PRO A 78 -0.25 -9.68 2.88
N ALA A 79 -1.28 -8.97 3.34
CA ALA A 79 -1.91 -9.15 4.64
C ALA A 79 -3.41 -8.79 4.58
N PHE A 80 -4.16 -9.19 5.61
CA PHE A 80 -5.51 -8.69 5.81
C PHE A 80 -5.49 -7.36 6.56
N THR A 81 -6.50 -6.54 6.31
CA THR A 81 -6.81 -5.35 7.11
C THR A 81 -8.30 -5.11 7.09
N ASP A 82 -8.86 -4.64 8.20
CA ASP A 82 -10.25 -4.23 8.23
C ASP A 82 -10.35 -2.74 7.90
N ILE A 83 -11.32 -2.38 7.06
CA ILE A 83 -11.60 -1.00 6.69
C ILE A 83 -13.10 -0.72 6.83
N LEU A 84 -13.43 0.51 7.20
CA LEU A 84 -14.82 0.96 7.33
C LEU A 84 -15.31 1.50 5.98
N ILE A 85 -16.40 0.92 5.46
CA ILE A 85 -17.10 1.39 4.26
C ILE A 85 -18.58 1.48 4.58
N ASP A 86 -19.17 2.66 4.40
CA ASP A 86 -20.59 2.93 4.65
C ASP A 86 -21.03 2.50 6.07
N GLY A 87 -20.14 2.71 7.06
CA GLY A 87 -20.38 2.32 8.46
C GLY A 87 -20.29 0.81 8.74
N GLN A 88 -19.91 -0.01 7.74
CA GLN A 88 -19.70 -1.45 7.91
C GLN A 88 -18.21 -1.79 7.82
N GLU A 89 -17.73 -2.63 8.72
CA GLU A 89 -16.40 -3.22 8.61
C GLU A 89 -16.35 -4.23 7.46
N ARG A 90 -15.32 -4.10 6.64
CA ARG A 90 -15.02 -5.01 5.53
C ARG A 90 -13.56 -5.41 5.62
N THR A 91 -13.32 -6.71 5.51
CA THR A 91 -11.97 -7.23 5.36
C THR A 91 -11.45 -6.96 3.95
N ALA A 92 -10.36 -6.20 3.86
CA ALA A 92 -9.62 -5.91 2.66
C ALA A 92 -8.30 -6.70 2.62
N ILE A 93 -7.75 -6.83 1.42
CA ILE A 93 -6.34 -7.19 1.26
C ILE A 93 -5.53 -5.90 1.25
N LYS A 94 -4.47 -5.86 2.04
CA LYS A 94 -3.39 -4.89 1.90
C LYS A 94 -2.13 -5.55 1.35
N LEU A 95 -1.45 -4.85 0.47
CA LEU A 95 -0.13 -5.20 -0.04
C LEU A 95 0.85 -4.18 0.51
N ILE A 96 1.79 -4.62 1.33
CA ILE A 96 2.88 -3.79 1.84
C ILE A 96 4.01 -3.89 0.82
N VAL A 97 4.39 -2.78 0.21
CA VAL A 97 5.29 -2.75 -0.95
C VAL A 97 6.51 -1.89 -0.64
N GLY A 98 7.69 -2.41 -0.97
CA GLY A 98 8.97 -1.73 -0.72
C GLY A 98 10.12 -2.40 -1.46
N PRO A 99 11.33 -1.80 -1.45
CA PRO A 99 12.55 -2.46 -1.87
C PRO A 99 12.77 -3.78 -1.14
N ARG A 100 13.38 -4.74 -1.81
CA ARG A 100 13.94 -5.92 -1.18
C ARG A 100 15.08 -5.45 -0.27
N GLY A 101 14.85 -5.57 1.04
CA GLY A 101 15.90 -5.42 2.05
C GLY A 101 16.88 -6.59 2.03
#